data_AF-A0A7T6Z4J7-F1
#
_entry.id   AF-A0A7T6Z4J7-F1
#
_cell.length_a   1.000
_cell.length_b   1.000
_cell.length_c   1.000
_cell.angle_alpha   90.00
_cell.angle_beta   90.00
_cell.angle_gamma   90.00
#
_symmetry.space_group_name_H-M   'P 1'
#
loop_
_entity.id
_entity.type
_entity.pdbx_description
1 polymer ?
#
loop_
_entity_poly.entity_id
_entity_poly.type
_entity_poly.pdbx_seq_one_letter_code
_entity_poly.pdbx_strand_id
1 'polypeptide(L)' 'MTSYMDVNVFFDESGKNNDKPHLMGGMAMPTQIYKHPAFFDELSAVIQENEIHWTNFGGHHATREGIKHLIYKAIK' A
#
# COMPACT_ATOMS: atom_id res chain seq x y z
N MET A 1 12.22 -21.77 -16.91
CA MET A 1 12.87 -20.45 -16.78
C MET A 1 12.28 -19.80 -15.54
N THR A 2 13.04 -19.66 -14.47
CA THR A 2 12.54 -19.13 -13.19
C THR A 2 12.53 -17.61 -13.28
N SER A 3 11.35 -16.99 -13.19
CA SER A 3 11.23 -15.54 -13.12
C SER A 3 11.47 -15.09 -11.69
N TYR A 4 12.40 -14.16 -11.50
CA TYR A 4 12.66 -13.54 -10.20
C TYR A 4 11.92 -12.21 -10.14
N MET A 5 11.24 -11.95 -9.02
CA MET A 5 10.53 -10.71 -8.78
C MET A 5 11.19 -9.98 -7.61
N ASP A 6 11.73 -8.80 -7.89
CA ASP A 6 12.24 -7.92 -6.84
C ASP A 6 11.07 -7.35 -6.02
N VAL A 7 11.23 -7.34 -4.71
CA VAL A 7 10.22 -6.88 -3.75
C VAL A 7 10.88 -5.86 -2.83
N ASN A 8 10.26 -4.69 -2.72
CA ASN A 8 10.61 -3.70 -1.71
C ASN A 8 9.86 -4.06 -0.43
N VAL A 9 10.57 -4.15 0.70
CA VAL A 9 9.99 -4.37 2.02
C VAL A 9 10.12 -3.07 2.81
N PHE A 10 8.98 -2.51 3.20
CA PHE A 10 8.87 -1.30 3.98
C PHE A 10 8.51 -1.68 5.40
N PHE A 11 9.17 -1.07 6.37
CA PHE A 11 8.88 -1.27 7.78
C PHE A 11 8.34 0.02 8.36
N ASP A 12 7.28 -0.08 9.14
CA ASP A 12 6.83 1.03 9.96
C ASP A 12 7.67 1.06 11.24
N GLU A 13 8.07 2.25 11.67
CA GLU A 13 8.76 2.42 12.95
C GLU A 13 7.75 2.93 13.98
N SER A 14 7.59 2.21 15.09
CA SER A 14 6.85 2.74 16.24
C SER A 14 7.78 3.12 17.38
N GLY A 15 7.42 4.20 18.06
CA GLY A 15 8.14 4.76 19.18
C GLY A 15 7.93 6.27 19.27
N LYS A 16 7.99 6.83 20.48
CA LYS A 16 8.03 8.28 20.69
C LYS A 16 9.14 8.62 21.67
N ASN A 17 9.86 9.70 21.37
CA ASN A 17 10.84 10.34 22.26
C ASN A 17 11.91 9.38 22.81
N ASN A 18 11.68 8.80 23.99
CA ASN A 18 12.65 8.01 24.76
C ASN A 18 12.47 6.49 24.62
N ASP A 19 11.41 6.02 23.96
CA ASP A 19 11.25 4.58 23.69
C ASP A 19 12.11 4.15 22.50
N LYS A 20 12.75 2.99 22.62
CA LYS A 20 13.56 2.41 21.54
C LYS A 20 12.66 2.21 20.31
N PRO A 21 13.07 2.66 19.11
CA PRO A 21 12.29 2.42 17.92
C PRO A 21 12.10 0.91 17.72
N HIS A 22 10.85 0.49 17.65
CA HIS A 22 10.45 -0.87 17.38
C HIS A 22 10.04 -0.96 15.92
N LEU A 23 10.67 -1.92 15.21
CA LEU A 23 10.27 -2.28 13.87
C LEU A 23 8.88 -2.92 13.94
N MET A 24 7.87 -2.22 13.45
CA MET A 24 6.50 -2.73 13.35
C MET A 24 6.23 -3.29 11.96
N GLY A 25 5.03 -3.85 11.80
CA GLY A 25 4.60 -4.64 10.64
C GLY A 25 5.15 -4.14 9.31
N GLY A 26 5.70 -5.08 8.53
CA GLY A 26 6.26 -4.79 7.23
C GLY A 26 5.22 -4.89 6.11
N MET A 27 5.24 -3.94 5.18
CA MET A 27 4.55 -4.04 3.89
C MET A 27 5.55 -4.47 2.83
N ALA A 28 5.25 -5.57 2.12
CA ALA A 28 6.02 -6.00 0.95
C ALA A 28 5.28 -5.59 -0.33
N MET A 29 5.98 -4.94 -1.25
CA MET A 29 5.43 -4.53 -2.55
C MET A 29 6.42 -4.85 -3.67
N PRO A 30 5.98 -5.49 -4.78
CA PRO A 30 6.82 -5.68 -5.95
C PRO A 30 7.43 -4.36 -6.43
N THR A 31 8.73 -4.36 -6.68
CA THR A 31 9.48 -3.15 -7.05
C THR A 31 8.92 -2.49 -8.32
N GLN A 32 8.37 -3.29 -9.23
CA GLN A 32 7.75 -2.86 -10.48
C GLN A 32 6.53 -1.96 -10.22
N ILE A 33 5.70 -2.34 -9.24
CA ILE A 33 4.51 -1.60 -8.83
C ILE A 33 4.91 -0.34 -8.07
N TYR A 34 5.85 -0.47 -7.12
CA TYR A 34 6.33 0.68 -6.33
C TYR A 34 6.99 1.77 -7.19
N LYS A 35 7.61 1.41 -8.32
CA LYS A 35 8.23 2.38 -9.23
C LYS A 35 7.27 2.90 -10.31
N HIS A 36 6.00 2.48 -10.34
CA HIS A 36 5.05 2.88 -11.36
C HIS A 36 4.37 4.22 -10.97
N PRO A 37 4.72 5.36 -11.60
CA PRO A 37 4.27 6.67 -11.12
C PRO A 37 2.75 6.82 -11.12
N ALA A 38 2.09 6.38 -12.20
CA ALA A 38 0.64 6.47 -12.33
C ALA A 38 -0.13 5.63 -11.31
N PHE A 39 0.50 4.62 -10.69
CA PHE A 39 -0.16 3.82 -9.67
C PHE A 39 -0.42 4.66 -8.41
N PHE A 40 0.55 5.49 -8.01
CA PHE A 40 0.44 6.33 -6.82
C PHE A 40 -0.46 7.55 -7.03
N ASP A 41 -0.48 8.12 -8.24
CA ASP A 41 -1.40 9.22 -8.57
C ASP A 41 -2.87 8.77 -8.48
N GLU A 42 -3.19 7.61 -9.07
CA GLU A 42 -4.53 7.02 -8.99
C GLU A 42 -4.88 6.59 -7.55
N LEU A 43 -3.94 5.96 -6.84
CA LEU A 43 -4.13 5.60 -5.43
C LEU A 43 -4.38 6.84 -4.56
N SER A 44 -3.66 7.92 -4.79
CA SER A 44 -3.83 9.18 -4.06
C SER A 44 -5.22 9.77 -4.27
N ALA A 45 -5.74 9.74 -5.51
CA ALA A 45 -7.10 10.18 -5.81
C ALA A 45 -8.15 9.35 -5.06
N VAL A 46 -8.01 8.01 -5.07
CA VAL A 46 -8.92 7.11 -4.31
C VAL A 46 -8.87 7.40 -2.81
N ILE A 47 -7.68 7.60 -2.23
CA ILE A 47 -7.52 7.91 -0.81
C ILE A 47 -8.15 9.26 -0.45
N GLN A 48 -7.93 10.29 -1.28
CA GLN A 48 -8.47 11.64 -1.06
C GLN A 48 -10.01 11.67 -1.15
N GLU A 49 -10.60 10.94 -2.08
CA GLU A 49 -12.05 10.88 -2.26
C GLU A 49 -12.77 10.07 -1.17
N ASN A 50 -12.07 9.19 -0.45
CA ASN A 50 -12.69 8.19 0.44
C ASN A 50 -12.26 8.26 1.91
N GLU A 51 -11.46 9.25 2.34
CA GLU A 51 -10.88 9.36 3.70
C GLU A 51 -10.63 7.98 4.36
N ILE A 52 -9.67 7.23 3.81
CA ILE A 52 -9.47 5.84 4.23
C ILE A 52 -8.80 5.80 5.60
N HIS A 53 -9.59 5.69 6.65
CA HIS A 53 -9.11 5.25 7.96
C HIS A 53 -8.97 3.73 7.96
N TRP A 54 -7.76 3.23 7.68
CA TRP A 54 -7.46 1.79 7.63
C TRP A 54 -7.87 1.03 8.91
N THR A 55 -7.80 1.69 10.06
CA THR A 55 -8.25 1.16 11.37
C THR A 55 -9.77 0.97 11.46
N ASN A 56 -10.55 1.70 10.67
CA ASN A 56 -12.01 1.64 10.62
C ASN A 56 -12.53 1.06 9.28
N PHE A 57 -11.65 0.51 8.44
CA PHE A 57 -12.03 0.01 7.13
C PHE A 57 -12.86 -1.28 7.25
N GLY A 58 -14.19 -1.12 7.26
CA GLY A 58 -15.16 -2.22 7.33
C GLY A 58 -15.54 -2.84 5.97
N GLY A 59 -14.85 -2.51 4.89
CA GLY A 59 -15.15 -3.04 3.55
C GLY A 59 -16.27 -2.32 2.80
N HIS A 60 -16.42 -1.00 3.01
CA HIS A 60 -17.40 -0.19 2.27
C HIS A 60 -17.25 -0.37 0.75
N HIS A 61 -18.38 -0.60 0.06
CA HIS A 61 -18.41 -1.16 -1.29
C HIS A 61 -17.63 -0.30 -2.32
N ALA A 62 -17.81 1.02 -2.29
CA ALA A 62 -17.13 1.94 -3.21
C ALA A 62 -15.60 1.90 -3.06
N THR A 63 -15.12 2.00 -1.82
CA THR A 63 -13.68 1.96 -1.50
C THR A 63 -13.07 0.58 -1.83
N ARG A 64 -13.82 -0.51 -1.61
CA ARG A 64 -13.40 -1.87 -2.00
C ARG A 64 -13.20 -2.01 -3.50
N GLU A 65 -14.12 -1.50 -4.31
CA GLU A 65 -14.00 -1.57 -5.77
C GLU A 65 -12.86 -0.68 -6.30
N GLY A 66 -12.65 0.50 -5.71
CA GLY A 66 -11.49 1.35 -6.03
C GLY A 66 -10.15 0.65 -5.76
N ILE A 67 -10.00 0.03 -4.58
CA ILE A 67 -8.79 -0.72 -4.22
C ILE A 67 -8.59 -1.93 -5.14
N LYS A 68 -9.65 -2.70 -5.45
CA LYS A 68 -9.56 -3.82 -6.38
C LYS A 68 -9.11 -3.37 -7.77
N HIS A 69 -9.67 -2.27 -8.28
CA HIS A 69 -9.31 -1.74 -9.59
C HIS A 69 -7.81 -1.43 -9.68
N LEU A 70 -7.25 -0.79 -8.65
CA LEU A 70 -5.83 -0.48 -8.55
C LEU A 70 -4.96 -1.76 -8.54
N ILE A 71 -5.34 -2.77 -7.75
CA ILE A 71 -4.64 -4.05 -7.69
C ILE A 71 -4.67 -4.76 -9.06
N TYR A 72 -5.82 -4.78 -9.73
CA TYR A 72 -5.94 -5.41 -11.05
C TYR A 72 -5.09 -4.71 -12.12
N LYS A 73 -5.03 -3.37 -12.11
CA LYS A 73 -4.16 -2.62 -13.01
C LYS A 73 -2.68 -2.89 -12.74
N ALA A 74 -2.28 -3.01 -11.47
CA ALA A 74 -0.88 -3.23 -11.10
C ALA A 74 -0.36 -4.64 -11.42
N ILE A 75 -1.25 -5.61 -11.64
CA ILE A 75 -0.92 -7.00 -11.99
C ILE A 75 -0.92 -7.22 -13.51
N LYS A 76 -1.47 -6.27 -14.29
CA LYS A 76 -1.57 -6.34 -15.75
C LYS A 76 -0.37 -5.69 -16.43
#